data_AF-A0A673SZN3-F1
#
_entry.id   AF-A0A673SZN3-F1
#
_cell.length_a   1.000
_cell.length_b   1.000
_cell.length_c   1.000
_cell.angle_alpha   90.00
_cell.angle_beta   90.00
_cell.angle_gamma   90.00
#
_symmetry.space_group_name_H-M   'P 1'
#
loop_
_entity.id
_entity.type
_entity.pdbx_description
1 polymer ?
#
loop_
_entity_poly.entity_id
_entity_poly.type
_entity_poly.pdbx_seq_one_letter_code
_entity_poly.pdbx_strand_id
1 'polypeptide(L)'
;MTSNIQKTITSLQNLQSSVEWHIPEHRATCLWDAFSDLLCDRAMILAMNSSFIDPSLQFASQLKIIKSSFKKVFSIPSLEKIRKLGNSEAEKEDLENLYQNILNTYENTLLILVSEDLYKLQILKDLVVWMNEDSSYLQERVMVIISRVLSFASRKVRGHASVEVPCLGVLAAELSLLCCHSDLSVAQQASVGMHHLLCIAKHQNNTEKHKPMKYEKHRNYSLLSPSSLLQNRAKIAQSVGQTLMPSLLTDFTWSLLMTFSSPDYVTAFNASTILKLTLEYYAHKVTTVCKIVDAIYKQLHKNPSHVMRRAMLQVITLLTRDSPKAIFQLMGYPVPADNTLVLIWHAAYSESSVALHVLKKILLILKGKPGKMHESLLDKRRFSLHRTDMMPVAASQALCTLLPLGSYKKAVAQFFPQLLMALMVQLFYISDLRKMAEDMPCYAQNALQVLLNCSGLQQVNIVLTKKNCWNEFSNELLQHHGIYLIAKTLSDFNFPQFPETLHYLYKLSVEGPRQSEESVITVIFLTEVSFIDCEQPGSLSLCKFKSTLQPSPSLNIDSYQGLRQ
;
A
#
# COMPACT_ATOMS: atom_id res chain seq x y z
N MET A 1 73.39 -1.54 58.03
CA MET A 1 72.95 -2.94 57.81
C MET A 1 71.69 -3.16 58.64
N THR A 2 70.52 -2.96 58.05
CA THR A 2 69.23 -3.22 58.70
C THR A 2 68.39 -4.01 57.71
N SER A 3 68.05 -5.22 58.14
CA SER A 3 67.52 -6.33 57.35
C SER A 3 66.11 -6.07 56.84
N ASN A 4 65.89 -6.36 55.56
CA ASN A 4 64.58 -6.60 54.98
C ASN A 4 63.90 -7.77 55.71
N ILE A 5 62.85 -7.48 56.47
CA ILE A 5 61.89 -8.50 56.91
C ILE A 5 60.81 -8.56 55.83
N GLN A 6 61.01 -9.50 54.91
CA GLN A 6 60.00 -9.88 53.93
C GLN A 6 58.88 -10.58 54.69
N LYS A 7 57.74 -9.91 54.89
CA LYS A 7 56.52 -10.52 55.44
C LYS A 7 56.06 -11.61 54.46
N THR A 8 56.35 -12.86 54.80
CA THR A 8 55.74 -14.05 54.20
C THR A 8 54.24 -14.00 54.44
N ILE A 9 53.48 -13.68 53.39
CA ILE A 9 52.02 -13.83 53.33
C ILE A 9 51.74 -15.31 53.61
N THR A 10 51.03 -15.58 54.71
CA THR A 10 50.70 -16.95 55.09
C THR A 10 49.60 -17.50 54.17
N SER A 11 49.64 -18.80 53.90
CA SER A 11 48.62 -19.51 53.11
C SER A 11 47.18 -19.29 53.61
N LEU A 12 47.00 -18.92 54.88
CA LEU A 12 45.73 -18.50 55.47
C LEU A 12 45.23 -17.14 54.98
N GLN A 13 46.12 -16.17 54.69
CA GLN A 13 45.74 -14.87 54.10
C GLN A 13 45.37 -15.01 52.62
N ASN A 14 46.04 -15.93 51.90
CA ASN A 14 45.64 -16.28 50.53
C ASN A 14 44.32 -17.07 50.48
N LEU A 15 44.02 -17.87 51.51
CA LEU A 15 42.71 -18.51 51.66
C LEU A 15 41.62 -17.51 52.06
N GLN A 16 41.92 -16.52 52.92
CA GLN A 16 40.96 -15.46 53.24
C GLN A 16 40.66 -14.57 52.04
N SER A 17 41.66 -14.23 51.22
CA SER A 17 41.42 -13.50 49.97
C SER A 17 40.69 -14.36 48.93
N SER A 18 40.95 -15.67 48.83
CA SER A 18 40.16 -16.55 47.96
C SER A 18 38.73 -16.76 48.45
N VAL A 19 38.50 -16.72 49.77
CA VAL A 19 37.16 -16.78 50.38
C VAL A 19 36.39 -15.47 50.17
N GLU A 20 37.07 -14.32 50.14
CA GLU A 20 36.47 -13.04 49.74
C GLU A 20 35.99 -13.02 48.29
N TRP A 21 36.58 -13.81 47.37
CA TRP A 21 36.06 -13.99 46.00
C TRP A 21 34.88 -14.98 45.93
N HIS A 22 34.83 -15.98 46.82
CA HIS A 22 33.74 -16.97 46.85
C HIS A 22 32.43 -16.46 47.48
N ILE A 23 32.49 -15.46 48.37
CA ILE A 23 31.30 -14.86 48.99
C ILE A 23 30.45 -14.01 48.01
N PRO A 24 31.01 -13.22 47.08
CA PRO A 24 30.22 -12.52 46.04
C PRO A 24 29.66 -13.47 44.96
N GLU A 25 30.29 -14.62 44.70
CA GLU A 25 29.78 -15.65 43.75
C GLU A 25 28.39 -16.17 44.11
N HIS A 26 28.06 -16.30 45.40
CA HIS A 26 26.76 -16.80 45.87
C HIS A 26 25.64 -15.76 45.90
N ARG A 27 25.95 -14.46 45.86
CA ARG A 27 24.92 -13.40 45.90
C ARG A 27 24.56 -12.89 44.51
N ALA A 28 25.54 -12.83 43.61
CA ALA A 28 25.40 -12.33 42.25
C ALA A 28 25.37 -13.45 41.19
N THR A 29 25.01 -14.68 41.57
CA THR A 29 25.07 -15.87 40.71
C THR A 29 24.34 -15.65 39.39
N CYS A 30 23.17 -15.00 39.40
CA CYS A 30 22.43 -14.66 38.18
C CYS A 30 23.21 -13.74 37.22
N LEU A 31 24.06 -12.84 37.71
CA LEU A 31 24.90 -11.97 36.87
C LEU A 31 26.06 -12.75 36.27
N TRP A 32 26.71 -13.58 37.06
CA TRP A 32 27.81 -14.43 36.60
C TRP A 32 27.36 -15.46 35.57
N ASP A 33 26.23 -16.12 35.81
CA ASP A 33 25.61 -17.05 34.86
C ASP A 33 25.28 -16.35 33.54
N ALA A 34 24.63 -15.18 33.61
CA ALA A 34 24.31 -14.39 32.42
C ALA A 34 25.58 -13.95 31.66
N PHE A 35 26.63 -13.54 32.36
CA PHE A 35 27.88 -13.13 31.74
C PHE A 35 28.62 -14.29 31.08
N SER A 36 28.75 -15.43 31.78
CA SER A 36 29.38 -16.65 31.25
C SER A 36 28.65 -17.16 30.00
N ASP A 37 27.32 -17.23 30.06
CA ASP A 37 26.49 -17.64 28.93
C ASP A 37 26.65 -16.71 27.71
N LEU A 38 26.73 -15.39 27.93
CA LEU A 38 26.96 -14.44 26.84
C LEU A 38 28.31 -14.63 26.17
N LEU A 39 29.35 -14.98 26.93
CA LEU A 39 30.67 -15.28 26.38
C LEU A 39 30.62 -16.55 25.52
N CYS A 40 29.92 -17.59 25.98
CA CYS A 40 29.69 -18.81 25.21
C CYS A 40 28.90 -18.53 23.92
N ASP A 41 27.81 -17.77 24.02
CA ASP A 41 26.98 -17.36 22.88
C ASP A 41 27.79 -16.57 21.85
N ARG A 42 28.62 -15.63 22.31
CA ARG A 42 29.53 -14.85 21.46
C ARG A 42 30.58 -15.75 20.79
N ALA A 43 31.16 -16.69 21.51
CA ALA A 43 32.12 -17.64 20.95
C ALA A 43 31.48 -18.51 19.85
N MET A 44 30.25 -18.99 20.08
CA MET A 44 29.48 -19.72 19.06
C MET A 44 29.21 -18.86 17.82
N ILE A 45 28.82 -17.59 17.99
CA ILE A 45 28.59 -16.68 16.86
C ILE A 45 29.88 -16.48 16.05
N LEU A 46 31.01 -16.25 16.71
CA LEU A 46 32.31 -16.09 16.04
C LEU A 46 32.75 -17.36 15.30
N ALA A 47 32.53 -18.54 15.90
CA ALA A 47 32.78 -19.81 15.24
C ALA A 47 31.88 -20.00 14.01
N MET A 48 30.59 -19.65 14.11
CA MET A 48 29.65 -19.69 12.99
C MET A 48 30.07 -18.74 11.86
N ASN A 49 30.50 -17.52 12.16
CA ASN A 49 30.99 -16.55 11.17
C ASN A 49 32.23 -17.05 10.43
N SER A 50 33.02 -17.92 11.07
CA SER A 50 34.24 -18.50 10.49
C SER A 50 34.01 -19.82 9.75
N SER A 51 32.75 -20.26 9.64
CA SER A 51 32.37 -21.57 9.06
C SER A 51 31.70 -21.45 7.70
N PHE A 52 31.77 -22.50 6.88
CA PHE A 52 31.14 -22.57 5.55
C PHE A 52 29.66 -22.99 5.60
N ILE A 53 28.88 -22.48 6.56
CA ILE A 53 27.45 -22.75 6.67
C ILE A 53 26.69 -21.88 5.66
N ASP A 54 25.58 -22.40 5.13
CA ASP A 54 24.66 -21.62 4.31
C ASP A 54 24.27 -20.30 5.02
N PRO A 55 24.37 -19.12 4.37
CA PRO A 55 24.11 -17.83 5.01
C PRO A 55 22.72 -17.70 5.64
N SER A 56 21.70 -18.33 5.07
CA SER A 56 20.33 -18.25 5.60
C SER A 56 20.17 -19.08 6.88
N LEU A 57 20.75 -20.28 6.91
CA LEU A 57 20.78 -21.14 8.10
C LEU A 57 21.66 -20.54 9.20
N GLN A 58 22.78 -19.93 8.81
CA GLN A 58 23.68 -19.23 9.71
C GLN A 58 22.93 -18.07 10.40
N PHE A 59 22.25 -17.22 9.63
CA PHE A 59 21.46 -16.11 10.18
C PHE A 59 20.36 -16.59 11.13
N ALA A 60 19.60 -17.63 10.76
CA ALA A 60 18.55 -18.18 11.61
C ALA A 60 19.09 -18.70 12.96
N SER A 61 20.26 -19.36 12.93
CA SER A 61 20.93 -19.86 14.13
C SER A 61 21.45 -18.71 15.01
N GLN A 62 22.05 -17.69 14.39
CA GLN A 62 22.52 -16.49 15.08
C GLN A 62 21.37 -15.73 15.74
N LEU A 63 20.25 -15.56 15.04
CA LEU A 63 19.05 -14.93 15.59
C LEU A 63 18.52 -15.69 16.81
N LYS A 64 18.55 -17.03 16.80
CA LYS A 64 18.14 -17.85 17.94
C LYS A 64 19.06 -17.66 19.14
N ILE A 65 20.38 -17.62 18.91
CA ILE A 65 21.38 -17.35 19.96
C ILE A 65 21.11 -15.95 20.55
N ILE A 66 21.03 -14.92 19.70
CA ILE A 66 20.78 -13.54 20.14
C ILE A 66 19.47 -13.42 20.92
N LYS A 67 18.40 -14.11 20.50
CA LYS A 67 17.13 -14.14 21.25
C LYS A 67 17.28 -14.77 22.64
N SER A 68 18.04 -15.85 22.74
CA SER A 68 18.35 -16.49 24.03
C SER A 68 19.16 -15.55 24.93
N SER A 69 20.23 -14.97 24.38
CA SER A 69 21.07 -13.99 25.07
C SER A 69 20.26 -12.78 25.53
N PHE A 70 19.35 -12.26 24.69
CA PHE A 70 18.44 -11.16 25.05
C PHE A 70 17.64 -11.50 26.30
N LYS A 71 16.93 -12.64 26.30
CA LYS A 71 16.13 -13.05 27.46
C LYS A 71 16.95 -13.12 28.74
N LYS A 72 18.17 -13.65 28.68
CA LYS A 72 19.08 -13.73 29.84
C LYS A 72 19.50 -12.34 30.31
N VAL A 73 20.01 -11.50 29.40
CA VAL A 73 20.47 -10.13 29.69
C VAL A 73 19.37 -9.28 30.29
N PHE A 74 18.15 -9.36 29.75
CA PHE A 74 17.05 -8.50 30.17
C PHE A 74 16.21 -9.10 31.31
N SER A 75 16.53 -10.32 31.76
CA SER A 75 15.98 -10.91 33.01
C SER A 75 16.80 -10.58 34.26
N ILE A 76 17.99 -9.98 34.12
CA ILE A 76 18.81 -9.62 35.28
C ILE A 76 18.14 -8.52 36.12
N PRO A 77 18.35 -8.48 37.46
CA PRO A 77 17.75 -7.46 38.31
C PRO A 77 18.13 -6.03 37.91
N SER A 78 17.31 -5.04 38.28
CA SER A 78 17.63 -3.63 38.01
C SER A 78 18.89 -3.20 38.74
N LEU A 79 19.60 -2.21 38.20
CA LEU A 79 20.85 -1.69 38.76
C LEU A 79 20.66 -1.23 40.22
N GLU A 80 19.51 -0.65 40.54
CA GLU A 80 19.17 -0.23 41.91
C GLU A 80 19.05 -1.41 42.89
N LYS A 81 18.53 -2.56 42.44
CA LYS A 81 18.45 -3.77 43.27
C LYS A 81 19.84 -4.39 43.46
N ILE A 82 20.69 -4.31 42.44
CA ILE A 82 22.06 -4.83 42.49
C ILE A 82 22.93 -3.96 43.41
N ARG A 83 22.77 -2.63 43.39
CA ARG A 83 23.42 -1.72 44.35
C ARG A 83 23.07 -2.01 45.80
N LYS A 84 21.87 -2.52 46.06
CA LYS A 84 21.42 -2.92 47.40
C LYS A 84 21.98 -4.27 47.86
N LEU A 85 22.59 -5.04 46.95
CA LEU A 85 23.20 -6.33 47.23
C LEU A 85 24.64 -6.21 47.73
N GLY A 86 25.34 -5.12 47.34
CA GLY A 86 26.71 -4.83 47.77
C GLY A 86 26.75 -4.25 49.19
N ASN A 87 27.59 -4.82 50.04
CA ASN A 87 27.73 -4.42 51.44
C ASN A 87 28.80 -3.33 51.63
N SER A 88 29.81 -3.30 50.75
CA SER A 88 30.86 -2.28 50.72
C SER A 88 30.77 -1.43 49.45
N GLU A 89 31.36 -0.23 49.45
CA GLU A 89 31.41 0.62 48.25
C GLU A 89 32.20 -0.04 47.10
N ALA A 90 33.26 -0.81 47.42
CA ALA A 90 34.02 -1.57 46.43
C ALA A 90 33.17 -2.69 45.78
N GLU A 91 32.42 -3.46 46.57
CA GLU A 91 31.54 -4.51 46.05
C GLU A 91 30.41 -3.94 45.17
N LYS A 92 29.87 -2.77 45.53
CA LYS A 92 28.86 -2.09 44.70
C LYS A 92 29.46 -1.69 43.36
N GLU A 93 30.66 -1.11 43.36
CA GLU A 93 31.38 -0.75 42.13
C GLU A 93 31.66 -1.97 41.24
N ASP A 94 32.12 -3.08 41.83
CA ASP A 94 32.38 -4.33 41.09
C ASP A 94 31.10 -4.92 40.47
N LEU A 95 29.98 -4.91 41.21
CA LEU A 95 28.70 -5.38 40.71
C LEU A 95 28.14 -4.46 39.60
N GLU A 96 28.33 -3.14 39.72
CA GLU A 96 27.99 -2.19 38.66
C GLU A 96 28.84 -2.40 37.41
N ASN A 97 30.14 -2.65 37.57
CA ASN A 97 31.04 -2.95 36.47
C ASN A 97 30.65 -4.26 35.76
N LEU A 98 30.36 -5.32 36.52
CA LEU A 98 29.87 -6.59 35.95
C LEU A 98 28.56 -6.38 35.19
N TYR A 99 27.64 -5.59 35.74
CA TYR A 99 26.38 -5.24 35.07
C TYR A 99 26.59 -4.55 33.73
N GLN A 100 27.47 -3.54 33.68
CA GLN A 100 27.80 -2.84 32.45
C GLN A 100 28.51 -3.77 31.46
N ASN A 101 29.39 -4.66 31.93
CA ASN A 101 30.09 -5.63 31.10
C ASN A 101 29.13 -6.62 30.43
N ILE A 102 28.08 -7.06 31.11
CA ILE A 102 27.01 -7.90 30.53
C ILE A 102 26.35 -7.18 29.35
N LEU A 103 25.90 -5.94 29.56
CA LEU A 103 25.25 -5.14 28.52
C LEU A 103 26.19 -4.84 27.35
N ASN A 104 27.42 -4.44 27.64
CA ASN A 104 28.45 -4.18 26.64
C ASN A 104 28.80 -5.44 25.85
N THR A 105 28.81 -6.62 26.47
CA THR A 105 29.09 -7.88 25.79
C THR A 105 27.98 -8.25 24.81
N TYR A 106 26.72 -8.05 25.20
CA TYR A 106 25.58 -8.22 24.31
C TYR A 106 25.62 -7.22 23.14
N GLU A 107 25.86 -5.93 23.42
CA GLU A 107 26.03 -4.88 22.40
C GLU A 107 27.17 -5.24 21.42
N ASN A 108 28.35 -5.60 21.94
CA ASN A 108 29.50 -5.98 21.14
C ASN A 108 29.22 -7.19 20.25
N THR A 109 28.40 -8.13 20.71
CA THR A 109 28.00 -9.30 19.91
C THR A 109 27.14 -8.87 18.72
N LEU A 110 26.20 -7.93 18.92
CA LEU A 110 25.43 -7.33 17.82
C LEU A 110 26.31 -6.54 16.85
N LEU A 111 27.28 -5.79 17.38
CA LEU A 111 28.24 -5.05 16.56
C LEU A 111 29.10 -6.00 15.71
N ILE A 112 29.54 -7.14 16.27
CA ILE A 112 30.27 -8.18 15.51
C ILE A 112 29.43 -8.67 14.34
N LEU A 113 28.17 -9.02 14.56
CA LEU A 113 27.26 -9.48 13.50
C LEU A 113 27.13 -8.45 12.38
N VAL A 114 26.83 -7.20 12.72
CA VAL A 114 26.66 -6.10 11.75
C VAL A 114 27.98 -5.70 11.09
N SER A 115 29.12 -5.91 11.77
CA SER A 115 30.47 -5.67 11.25
C SER A 115 30.90 -6.66 10.17
N GLU A 116 30.25 -7.80 10.07
CA GLU A 116 30.43 -8.74 8.98
C GLU A 116 29.51 -8.37 7.82
N ASP A 117 28.19 -8.41 8.06
CA ASP A 117 27.17 -8.18 7.04
C ASP A 117 26.06 -7.24 7.54
N LEU A 118 25.78 -6.19 6.76
CA LEU A 118 24.74 -5.21 7.07
C LEU A 118 23.33 -5.76 6.90
N TYR A 119 23.15 -6.89 6.20
CA TYR A 119 21.90 -7.64 6.21
C TYR A 119 21.47 -8.07 7.63
N LYS A 120 22.44 -8.30 8.53
CA LYS A 120 22.16 -8.72 9.92
C LYS A 120 21.48 -7.62 10.76
N LEU A 121 21.37 -6.39 10.25
CA LEU A 121 20.52 -5.35 10.85
C LEU A 121 19.05 -5.77 10.99
N GLN A 122 18.60 -6.81 10.29
CA GLN A 122 17.28 -7.39 10.48
C GLN A 122 16.97 -7.79 11.93
N ILE A 123 18.00 -8.20 12.70
CA ILE A 123 17.87 -8.54 14.13
C ILE A 123 17.30 -7.38 14.94
N LEU A 124 17.56 -6.13 14.52
CA LEU A 124 17.03 -4.94 15.19
C LEU A 124 15.50 -4.88 15.16
N LYS A 125 14.85 -5.49 14.16
CA LYS A 125 13.38 -5.56 14.11
C LYS A 125 12.86 -6.46 15.23
N ASP A 126 13.50 -7.61 15.42
CA ASP A 126 13.13 -8.55 16.46
C ASP A 126 13.40 -7.98 17.85
N LEU A 127 14.51 -7.24 18.03
CA LEU A 127 14.79 -6.50 19.25
C LEU A 127 13.69 -5.51 19.63
N VAL A 128 13.11 -4.78 18.67
CA VAL A 128 11.97 -3.89 18.93
C VAL A 128 10.74 -4.69 19.37
N VAL A 129 10.49 -5.85 18.77
CA VAL A 129 9.37 -6.72 19.18
C VAL A 129 9.57 -7.21 20.62
N TRP A 130 10.75 -7.77 20.94
CA TRP A 130 11.04 -8.29 22.28
C TRP A 130 10.99 -7.18 23.34
N MET A 131 11.46 -5.99 23.00
CA MET A 131 11.36 -4.81 23.87
C MET A 131 9.92 -4.46 24.25
N ASN A 132 8.95 -4.66 23.35
CA ASN A 132 7.54 -4.38 23.60
C ASN A 132 6.85 -5.48 24.43
N GLU A 133 7.47 -6.66 24.59
CA GLU A 133 6.97 -7.75 25.44
C GLU A 133 7.38 -7.56 26.92
N ASP A 134 8.45 -6.80 27.18
CA ASP A 134 9.06 -6.62 28.50
C ASP A 134 8.64 -5.29 29.19
N SER A 135 9.02 -5.14 30.47
CA SER A 135 8.73 -3.96 31.30
C SER A 135 9.36 -2.65 30.79
N SER A 136 8.65 -1.53 30.98
CA SER A 136 8.99 -0.20 30.43
C SER A 136 10.43 0.29 30.68
N TYR A 137 11.03 0.01 31.84
CA TYR A 137 12.39 0.47 32.17
C TYR A 137 13.50 -0.19 31.33
N LEU A 138 13.23 -1.35 30.73
CA LEU A 138 14.19 -2.04 29.86
C LEU A 138 14.15 -1.47 28.43
N GLN A 139 13.06 -0.80 28.05
CA GLN A 139 12.85 -0.28 26.70
C GLN A 139 13.87 0.80 26.34
N GLU A 140 14.16 1.72 27.26
CA GLU A 140 15.19 2.73 27.06
C GLU A 140 16.55 2.10 26.74
N ARG A 141 16.93 1.07 27.50
CA ARG A 141 18.23 0.41 27.37
C ARG A 141 18.38 -0.37 26.08
N VAL A 142 17.34 -1.09 25.69
CA VAL A 142 17.30 -1.75 24.38
C VAL A 142 17.40 -0.72 23.26
N MET A 143 16.73 0.44 23.39
CA MET A 143 16.85 1.51 22.42
C MET A 143 18.23 2.17 22.36
N VAL A 144 18.94 2.28 23.47
CA VAL A 144 20.35 2.72 23.47
C VAL A 144 21.22 1.75 22.66
N ILE A 145 21.04 0.44 22.84
CA ILE A 145 21.78 -0.57 22.06
C ILE A 145 21.43 -0.47 20.57
N ILE A 146 20.14 -0.37 20.23
CA ILE A 146 19.70 -0.21 18.84
C ILE A 146 20.30 1.06 18.21
N SER A 147 20.29 2.20 18.92
CA SER A 147 20.81 3.46 18.41
C SER A 147 22.33 3.40 18.17
N ARG A 148 23.08 2.73 19.05
CA ARG A 148 24.53 2.50 18.90
C ARG A 148 24.86 1.57 17.75
N VAL A 149 24.12 0.46 17.58
CA VAL A 149 24.30 -0.46 16.44
C VAL A 149 24.02 0.25 15.12
N LEU A 150 22.97 1.06 15.04
CA LEU A 150 22.68 1.88 13.86
C LEU A 150 23.75 2.95 13.63
N SER A 151 24.28 3.57 14.69
CA SER A 151 25.39 4.52 14.60
C SER A 151 26.63 3.86 14.00
N PHE A 152 27.00 2.67 14.48
CA PHE A 152 28.10 1.89 13.94
C PHE A 152 27.89 1.52 12.46
N ALA A 153 26.71 0.98 12.13
CA ALA A 153 26.35 0.65 10.75
C ALA A 153 26.43 1.88 9.82
N SER A 154 25.96 3.04 10.28
CA SER A 154 26.00 4.28 9.49
C SER A 154 27.42 4.75 9.16
N ARG A 155 28.40 4.45 10.03
CA ARG A 155 29.82 4.73 9.78
C ARG A 155 30.40 3.71 8.79
N LYS A 156 30.07 2.42 8.96
CA LYS A 156 30.54 1.34 8.09
C LYS A 156 30.09 1.51 6.63
N VAL A 157 28.84 1.94 6.41
CA VAL A 157 28.28 2.15 5.06
C VAL A 157 29.06 3.19 4.25
N ARG A 158 29.68 4.19 4.90
CA ARG A 158 30.50 5.21 4.22
C ARG A 158 31.73 4.62 3.52
N GLY A 159 32.21 3.46 3.96
CA GLY A 159 33.37 2.77 3.38
C GLY A 159 33.05 1.83 2.23
N HIS A 160 31.78 1.63 1.86
CA HIS A 160 31.36 0.62 0.88
C HIS A 160 30.64 1.27 -0.31
N ALA A 161 30.94 0.81 -1.53
CA ALA A 161 30.46 1.41 -2.79
C ALA A 161 29.01 1.04 -3.15
N SER A 162 28.47 -0.05 -2.61
CA SER A 162 27.07 -0.45 -2.76
C SER A 162 26.68 -1.30 -1.57
N VAL A 163 25.66 -0.88 -0.81
CA VAL A 163 25.13 -1.64 0.31
C VAL A 163 23.63 -1.74 0.17
N GLU A 164 23.09 -2.95 0.14
CA GLU A 164 21.66 -3.17 0.24
C GLU A 164 21.31 -3.60 1.67
N VAL A 165 20.38 -2.89 2.30
CA VAL A 165 19.87 -3.21 3.65
C VAL A 165 18.35 -3.23 3.55
N PRO A 166 17.75 -4.39 3.22
CA PRO A 166 16.35 -4.47 2.85
C PRO A 166 15.39 -4.14 4.01
N CYS A 167 15.86 -4.20 5.26
CA CYS A 167 15.00 -3.97 6.43
C CYS A 167 14.83 -2.50 6.83
N LEU A 168 15.51 -1.56 6.19
CA LEU A 168 15.44 -0.14 6.57
C LEU A 168 14.03 0.42 6.51
N GLY A 169 13.21 -0.02 5.55
CA GLY A 169 11.81 0.41 5.45
C GLY A 169 10.98 0.00 6.66
N VAL A 170 11.11 -1.26 7.08
CA VAL A 170 10.40 -1.80 8.25
C VAL A 170 10.94 -1.19 9.55
N LEU A 171 12.26 -1.09 9.71
CA LEU A 171 12.88 -0.45 10.88
C LEU A 171 12.51 1.03 10.99
N ALA A 172 12.42 1.75 9.87
CA ALA A 172 11.97 3.13 9.86
C ALA A 172 10.53 3.26 10.38
N ALA A 173 9.65 2.31 10.07
CA ALA A 173 8.28 2.30 10.58
C ALA A 173 8.26 2.12 12.10
N GLU A 174 8.97 1.13 12.61
CA GLU A 174 9.07 0.87 14.05
C GLU A 174 9.67 2.06 14.81
N LEU A 175 10.81 2.59 14.34
CA LEU A 175 11.45 3.75 14.94
C LEU A 175 10.58 5.01 14.84
N SER A 176 9.76 5.17 13.79
CA SER A 176 8.84 6.31 13.68
C SER A 176 7.78 6.32 14.77
N LEU A 177 7.30 5.14 15.17
CA LEU A 177 6.35 4.98 16.27
C LEU A 177 7.04 5.22 17.62
N LEU A 178 8.25 4.68 17.81
CA LEU A 178 9.05 4.89 19.02
C LEU A 178 9.50 6.35 19.19
N CYS A 179 9.73 7.10 18.11
CA CYS A 179 9.94 8.56 18.19
C CYS A 179 8.74 9.31 18.80
N CYS A 180 7.56 8.70 18.80
CA CYS A 180 6.32 9.23 19.35
C CYS A 180 5.92 8.55 20.67
N HIS A 181 6.84 7.82 21.32
CA HIS A 181 6.61 7.13 22.58
C HIS A 181 6.30 8.11 23.73
N SER A 182 5.58 7.63 24.75
CA SER A 182 5.20 8.41 25.94
C SER A 182 6.40 8.71 26.83
N ASP A 183 7.29 7.73 27.00
CA ASP A 183 8.59 7.93 27.64
C ASP A 183 9.53 8.73 26.72
N LEU A 184 9.94 9.91 27.21
CA LEU A 184 10.82 10.83 26.48
C LEU A 184 12.22 10.26 26.27
N SER A 185 12.75 9.43 27.17
CA SER A 185 14.10 8.87 26.98
C SER A 185 14.10 7.85 25.83
N VAL A 186 13.09 6.98 25.80
CA VAL A 186 12.87 6.05 24.68
C VAL A 186 12.71 6.82 23.37
N ALA A 187 11.87 7.86 23.37
CA ALA A 187 11.64 8.68 22.18
C ALA A 187 12.89 9.43 21.70
N GLN A 188 13.72 9.93 22.63
CA GLN A 188 15.00 10.56 22.33
C GLN A 188 15.98 9.56 21.70
N GLN A 189 16.15 8.37 22.28
CA GLN A 189 17.02 7.33 21.71
C GLN A 189 16.51 6.83 20.35
N ALA A 190 15.20 6.68 20.20
CA ALA A 190 14.58 6.37 18.91
C ALA A 190 14.86 7.44 17.87
N SER A 191 14.82 8.73 18.23
CA SER A 191 15.14 9.83 17.30
C SER A 191 16.60 9.82 16.83
N VAL A 192 17.54 9.43 17.71
CA VAL A 192 18.96 9.23 17.38
C VAL A 192 19.15 8.01 16.46
N GLY A 193 18.50 6.89 16.80
CA GLY A 193 18.48 5.70 15.94
C GLY A 193 17.90 6.00 14.55
N MET A 194 16.79 6.73 14.49
CA MET A 194 16.12 7.14 13.26
C MET A 194 17.01 8.03 12.40
N HIS A 195 17.74 8.97 13.02
CA HIS A 195 18.74 9.78 12.31
C HIS A 195 19.83 8.92 11.65
N HIS A 196 20.39 7.96 12.38
CA HIS A 196 21.40 7.05 11.84
C HIS A 196 20.85 6.12 10.75
N LEU A 197 19.61 5.63 10.91
CA LEU A 197 18.91 4.84 9.89
C LEU A 197 18.75 5.64 8.58
N LEU A 198 18.27 6.88 8.67
CA LEU A 198 18.14 7.76 7.51
C LEU A 198 19.49 8.07 6.87
N CYS A 199 20.56 8.19 7.66
CA CYS A 199 21.92 8.31 7.11
C CYS A 199 22.30 7.08 6.29
N ILE A 200 22.02 5.86 6.77
CA ILE A 200 22.27 4.62 6.02
C ILE A 200 21.48 4.65 4.70
N ALA A 201 20.17 4.88 4.75
CA ALA A 201 19.30 4.92 3.57
C ALA A 201 19.75 5.98 2.54
N LYS A 202 20.19 7.16 2.99
CA LYS A 202 20.70 8.21 2.10
C LYS A 202 21.93 7.77 1.31
N HIS A 203 22.82 6.97 1.91
CA HIS A 203 23.98 6.44 1.20
C HIS A 203 23.57 5.44 0.12
N GLN A 204 22.58 4.57 0.38
CA GLN A 204 22.05 3.61 -0.61
C GLN A 204 21.49 4.30 -1.86
N ASN A 205 20.80 5.44 -1.68
CA ASN A 205 20.28 6.21 -2.81
C ASN A 205 21.38 6.83 -3.69
N ASN A 206 22.48 7.26 -3.08
CA ASN A 206 23.56 7.95 -3.81
C ASN A 206 24.36 6.97 -4.66
N THR A 207 24.50 5.72 -4.20
CA THR A 207 25.22 4.67 -4.93
C THR A 207 24.52 4.26 -6.23
N GLU A 208 23.19 4.37 -6.31
CA GLU A 208 22.45 4.11 -7.57
C GLU A 208 22.55 5.25 -8.60
N LYS A 209 22.93 6.47 -8.19
CA LYS A 209 22.90 7.67 -9.03
C LYS A 209 24.24 8.04 -9.68
N HIS A 210 25.21 7.12 -9.75
CA HIS A 210 26.47 7.36 -10.47
C HIS A 210 26.30 7.31 -12.01
N LYS A 211 25.56 8.28 -12.56
CA LYS A 211 25.93 8.98 -13.81
C LYS A 211 26.20 10.43 -13.43
N PRO A 212 27.40 10.98 -13.64
CA PRO A 212 27.68 12.36 -13.29
C PRO A 212 27.09 13.26 -14.38
N MET A 213 25.81 13.59 -14.25
CA MET A 213 25.24 14.68 -15.04
C MET A 213 25.55 15.98 -14.31
N LYS A 214 26.47 16.76 -14.89
CA LYS A 214 26.78 18.12 -14.48
C LYS A 214 25.48 18.94 -14.45
N TYR A 215 25.38 19.81 -13.45
CA TYR A 215 24.30 20.77 -13.16
C TYR A 215 23.09 20.24 -12.38
N GLU A 216 23.20 20.29 -11.05
CA GLU A 216 22.22 20.98 -10.21
C GLU A 216 22.91 21.50 -8.94
N LYS A 217 23.17 22.82 -8.92
CA LYS A 217 23.68 23.54 -7.76
C LYS A 217 22.61 23.58 -6.66
N HIS A 218 23.03 23.18 -5.46
CA HIS A 218 22.45 23.57 -4.16
C HIS A 218 21.03 23.08 -3.84
N ARG A 219 20.94 21.85 -3.34
CA ARG A 219 20.20 21.63 -2.09
C ARG A 219 21.12 20.94 -1.09
N ASN A 220 21.78 21.75 -0.27
CA ASN A 220 22.29 21.30 1.02
C ASN A 220 21.08 20.88 1.86
N TYR A 221 20.60 19.64 1.69
CA TYR A 221 19.71 19.02 2.66
C TYR A 221 20.55 18.71 3.88
N SER A 222 20.53 19.66 4.82
CA SER A 222 21.15 19.58 6.13
C SER A 222 20.87 18.22 6.77
N LEU A 223 21.91 17.64 7.38
CA LEU A 223 21.79 16.46 8.23
C LEU A 223 20.73 16.78 9.29
N LEU A 224 19.54 16.18 9.21
CA LEU A 224 18.44 16.44 10.14
C LEU A 224 18.93 16.19 11.56
N SER A 225 18.76 17.15 12.48
CA SER A 225 19.11 16.91 13.88
C SER A 225 18.18 15.85 14.49
N PRO A 226 18.67 14.91 15.33
CA PRO A 226 17.82 13.98 16.07
C PRO A 226 16.69 14.69 16.83
N SER A 227 16.99 15.84 17.44
CA SER A 227 16.00 16.67 18.16
C SER A 227 14.84 17.15 17.29
N SER A 228 15.02 17.22 15.98
CA SER A 228 13.96 17.62 15.06
C SER A 228 12.95 16.50 14.78
N LEU A 229 13.33 15.24 15.00
CA LEU A 229 12.47 14.07 14.79
C LEU A 229 11.67 13.69 16.04
N LEU A 230 12.13 14.08 17.23
CA LEU A 230 11.49 13.78 18.51
C LEU A 230 10.03 14.25 18.53
N GLN A 231 9.10 13.30 18.69
CA GLN A 231 7.64 13.52 18.73
C GLN A 231 7.06 14.34 17.56
N ASN A 232 7.78 14.47 16.44
CA ASN A 232 7.40 15.30 15.31
C ASN A 232 7.02 14.46 14.09
N ARG A 233 5.76 14.02 14.07
CA ARG A 233 5.19 13.14 13.01
C ARG A 233 5.38 13.71 11.60
N ALA A 234 5.23 15.02 11.42
CA ALA A 234 5.36 15.67 10.12
C ALA A 234 6.82 15.65 9.61
N LYS A 235 7.78 16.01 10.47
CA LYS A 235 9.21 15.94 10.12
C LYS A 235 9.66 14.51 9.88
N ILE A 236 9.18 13.54 10.67
CA ILE A 236 9.46 12.12 10.44
C ILE A 236 8.96 11.70 9.06
N ALA A 237 7.68 11.93 8.76
CA ALA A 237 7.07 11.59 7.47
C ALA A 237 7.81 12.22 6.28
N GLN A 238 8.16 13.51 6.39
CA GLN A 238 8.92 14.22 5.37
C GLN A 238 10.32 13.61 5.18
N SER A 239 11.03 13.34 6.27
CA SER A 239 12.40 12.81 6.25
C SER A 239 12.46 11.40 5.66
N VAL A 240 11.51 10.54 6.05
CA VAL A 240 11.35 9.19 5.54
C VAL A 240 11.02 9.22 4.05
N GLY A 241 10.00 9.98 3.64
CA GLY A 241 9.58 10.04 2.25
C GLY A 241 10.61 10.65 1.29
N GLN A 242 11.46 11.57 1.78
CA GLN A 242 12.59 12.10 1.02
C GLN A 242 13.73 11.10 0.87
N THR A 243 14.02 10.34 1.93
CA THR A 243 15.24 9.55 2.05
C THR A 243 15.07 8.09 1.65
N LEU A 244 13.92 7.46 1.86
CA LEU A 244 13.74 6.06 1.49
C LEU A 244 13.54 5.89 -0.03
N MET A 245 14.15 4.82 -0.56
CA MET A 245 13.90 4.34 -1.91
C MET A 245 12.45 3.85 -2.08
N PRO A 246 11.94 3.75 -3.31
CA PRO A 246 10.60 3.23 -3.59
C PRO A 246 10.26 1.88 -2.94
N SER A 247 11.18 0.91 -2.95
CA SER A 247 11.00 -0.41 -2.31
C SER A 247 10.88 -0.28 -0.79
N LEU A 248 11.85 0.39 -0.14
CA LEU A 248 11.86 0.60 1.30
C LEU A 248 10.68 1.44 1.79
N LEU A 249 10.26 2.45 1.02
CA LEU A 249 9.07 3.25 1.35
C LEU A 249 7.78 2.42 1.25
N THR A 250 7.75 1.44 0.34
CA THR A 250 6.65 0.49 0.24
C THR A 250 6.60 -0.41 1.48
N ASP A 251 7.76 -0.90 1.96
CA ASP A 251 7.84 -1.68 3.20
C ASP A 251 7.48 -0.86 4.44
N PHE A 252 7.89 0.41 4.49
CA PHE A 252 7.49 1.37 5.53
C PHE A 252 5.97 1.57 5.54
N THR A 253 5.38 1.78 4.37
CA THR A 253 3.94 1.95 4.19
C THR A 253 3.17 0.71 4.64
N TRP A 254 3.64 -0.48 4.23
CA TRP A 254 3.05 -1.75 4.63
C TRP A 254 3.12 -1.95 6.14
N SER A 255 4.28 -1.69 6.75
CA SER A 255 4.51 -1.91 8.18
C SER A 255 3.61 -1.03 9.03
N LEU A 256 3.51 0.27 8.73
CA LEU A 256 2.58 1.18 9.42
C LEU A 256 1.12 0.81 9.22
N LEU A 257 0.74 0.34 8.03
CA LEU A 257 -0.63 -0.12 7.78
C LEU A 257 -0.99 -1.33 8.66
N MET A 258 -0.08 -2.30 8.81
CA MET A 258 -0.33 -3.46 9.67
C MET A 258 -0.54 -3.05 11.14
N THR A 259 0.09 -1.96 11.59
CA THR A 259 -0.09 -1.43 12.95
C THR A 259 -1.47 -0.83 13.21
N PHE A 260 -2.30 -0.59 12.19
CA PHE A 260 -3.66 -0.09 12.38
C PHE A 260 -4.57 -1.11 13.09
N SER A 261 -4.21 -2.40 13.02
CA SER A 261 -4.90 -3.48 13.72
C SER A 261 -4.39 -3.67 15.16
N SER A 262 -3.47 -2.82 15.64
CA SER A 262 -2.96 -2.88 17.01
C SER A 262 -4.06 -2.62 18.04
N PRO A 263 -4.07 -3.34 19.19
CA PRO A 263 -4.99 -3.04 20.28
C PRO A 263 -4.68 -1.69 20.96
N ASP A 264 -3.44 -1.20 20.86
CA ASP A 264 -3.08 0.12 21.37
C ASP A 264 -3.53 1.22 20.40
N TYR A 265 -4.57 1.95 20.81
CA TYR A 265 -5.12 3.07 20.06
C TYR A 265 -4.09 4.18 19.81
N VAL A 266 -3.19 4.46 20.77
CA VAL A 266 -2.21 5.54 20.62
C VAL A 266 -1.21 5.19 19.52
N THR A 267 -0.69 3.97 19.52
CA THR A 267 0.18 3.46 18.46
C THR A 267 -0.53 3.42 17.11
N ALA A 268 -1.75 2.89 17.04
CA ALA A 268 -2.52 2.84 15.80
C ALA A 268 -2.80 4.25 15.24
N PHE A 269 -3.12 5.21 16.11
CA PHE A 269 -3.33 6.61 15.75
C PHE A 269 -2.04 7.27 15.23
N ASN A 270 -0.91 7.07 15.92
CA ASN A 270 0.40 7.57 15.47
C ASN A 270 0.78 6.97 14.11
N ALA A 271 0.61 5.67 13.92
CA ALA A 271 0.84 4.98 12.65
C ALA A 271 0.00 5.59 11.53
N SER A 272 -1.31 5.78 11.77
CA SER A 272 -2.22 6.37 10.78
C SER A 272 -1.86 7.79 10.39
N THR A 273 -1.41 8.59 11.35
CA THR A 273 -1.03 9.99 11.14
C THR A 273 0.27 10.09 10.34
N ILE A 274 1.30 9.32 10.73
CA ILE A 274 2.59 9.31 10.03
C ILE A 274 2.40 8.77 8.60
N LEU A 275 1.61 7.71 8.43
CA LEU A 275 1.36 7.13 7.12
C LEU A 275 0.61 8.10 6.21
N LYS A 276 -0.45 8.75 6.70
CA LYS A 276 -1.19 9.78 5.97
C LYS A 276 -0.24 10.88 5.48
N LEU A 277 0.52 11.49 6.38
CA LEU A 277 1.45 12.59 6.05
C LEU A 277 2.51 12.15 5.04
N THR A 278 2.98 10.91 5.12
CA THR A 278 3.96 10.36 4.18
C THR A 278 3.35 10.23 2.79
N LEU A 279 2.15 9.67 2.69
CA LEU A 279 1.47 9.45 1.41
C LEU A 279 0.97 10.74 0.76
N GLU A 280 0.61 11.77 1.54
CA GLU A 280 0.21 13.06 1.00
C GLU A 280 1.23 13.65 0.02
N TYR A 281 2.54 13.46 0.28
CA TYR A 281 3.63 13.99 -0.53
C TYR A 281 4.37 12.93 -1.36
N TYR A 282 4.39 11.66 -0.93
CA TYR A 282 5.27 10.63 -1.49
C TYR A 282 4.54 9.37 -1.97
N ALA A 283 3.20 9.39 -2.12
CA ALA A 283 2.43 8.24 -2.62
C ALA A 283 2.93 7.72 -3.99
N HIS A 284 3.31 8.60 -4.91
CA HIS A 284 3.90 8.24 -6.21
C HIS A 284 5.16 7.33 -6.15
N LYS A 285 5.87 7.28 -5.01
CA LYS A 285 7.03 6.40 -4.82
C LYS A 285 6.65 4.98 -4.37
N VAL A 286 5.41 4.73 -3.96
CA VAL A 286 4.96 3.42 -3.48
C VAL A 286 4.71 2.48 -4.67
N THR A 287 5.38 1.32 -4.69
CA THR A 287 5.42 0.44 -5.86
C THR A 287 4.38 -0.69 -5.82
N THR A 288 4.11 -1.27 -4.64
CA THR A 288 3.20 -2.43 -4.50
C THR A 288 1.80 -2.07 -3.99
N VAL A 289 1.23 -0.97 -4.51
CA VAL A 289 -0.12 -0.47 -4.16
C VAL A 289 -1.18 -1.59 -4.15
N CYS A 290 -1.09 -2.49 -5.12
CA CYS A 290 -1.93 -3.68 -5.29
C CYS A 290 -2.08 -4.52 -4.02
N LYS A 291 -0.94 -4.85 -3.40
CA LYS A 291 -0.90 -5.69 -2.19
C LYS A 291 -1.46 -4.94 -1.00
N ILE A 292 -1.16 -3.64 -0.91
CA ILE A 292 -1.64 -2.75 0.15
C ILE A 292 -3.17 -2.63 0.12
N VAL A 293 -3.76 -2.46 -1.07
CA VAL A 293 -5.21 -2.41 -1.26
C VAL A 293 -5.88 -3.73 -0.84
N ASP A 294 -5.32 -4.88 -1.23
CA ASP A 294 -5.83 -6.20 -0.83
C ASP A 294 -5.75 -6.43 0.70
N ALA A 295 -4.67 -5.97 1.33
CA ALA A 295 -4.55 -6.00 2.77
C ALA A 295 -5.61 -5.14 3.47
N ILE A 296 -5.88 -3.93 2.95
CA ILE A 296 -6.93 -3.05 3.46
C ILE A 296 -8.31 -3.71 3.30
N TYR A 297 -8.59 -4.31 2.14
CA TYR A 297 -9.85 -5.05 1.92
C TYR A 297 -10.04 -6.15 2.97
N LYS A 298 -9.02 -6.97 3.22
CA LYS A 298 -9.06 -8.02 4.25
C LYS A 298 -9.19 -7.46 5.67
N GLN A 299 -8.53 -6.35 5.99
CA GLN A 299 -8.61 -5.74 7.32
C GLN A 299 -9.96 -5.07 7.58
N LEU A 300 -10.58 -4.45 6.57
CA LEU A 300 -11.91 -3.84 6.70
C LEU A 300 -13.01 -4.87 7.02
N HIS A 301 -12.85 -6.12 6.55
CA HIS A 301 -13.72 -7.24 6.91
C HIS A 301 -13.58 -7.68 8.37
N LYS A 302 -12.50 -7.32 9.06
CA LYS A 302 -12.31 -7.61 10.49
C LYS A 302 -13.01 -6.60 11.42
N ASN A 303 -13.88 -5.75 10.88
CA ASN A 303 -14.63 -4.72 11.61
C ASN A 303 -13.74 -3.81 12.48
N PRO A 304 -12.76 -3.09 11.88
CA PRO A 304 -11.91 -2.16 12.63
C PRO A 304 -12.73 -0.99 13.18
N SER A 305 -12.17 -0.30 14.19
CA SER A 305 -12.78 0.91 14.77
C SER A 305 -13.08 1.96 13.69
N HIS A 306 -14.09 2.81 13.91
CA HIS A 306 -14.47 3.85 12.92
C HIS A 306 -13.30 4.76 12.52
N VAL A 307 -12.41 5.08 13.46
CA VAL A 307 -11.22 5.90 13.20
C VAL A 307 -10.24 5.17 12.27
N MET A 308 -9.93 3.91 12.56
CA MET A 308 -9.01 3.11 11.74
C MET A 308 -9.62 2.79 10.36
N ARG A 309 -10.93 2.52 10.30
CA ARG A 309 -11.66 2.40 9.04
C ARG A 309 -11.47 3.62 8.15
N ARG A 310 -11.65 4.82 8.71
CA ARG A 310 -11.48 6.09 7.99
C ARG A 310 -10.03 6.28 7.54
N ALA A 311 -9.06 5.94 8.39
CA ALA A 311 -7.65 6.02 8.06
C ALA A 311 -7.28 5.08 6.90
N MET A 312 -7.76 3.82 6.90
CA MET A 312 -7.53 2.87 5.81
C MET A 312 -8.12 3.37 4.48
N LEU A 313 -9.35 3.88 4.51
CA LEU A 313 -9.98 4.46 3.32
C LEU A 313 -9.21 5.68 2.81
N GLN A 314 -8.69 6.53 3.71
CA GLN A 314 -7.84 7.65 3.32
C GLN A 314 -6.52 7.19 2.67
N VAL A 315 -5.91 6.10 3.15
CA VAL A 315 -4.74 5.49 2.51
C VAL A 315 -5.06 5.02 1.09
N ILE A 316 -6.24 4.40 0.87
CA ILE A 316 -6.71 4.04 -0.48
C ILE A 316 -6.75 5.28 -1.37
N THR A 317 -7.43 6.35 -0.93
CA THR A 317 -7.55 7.59 -1.72
C THR A 317 -6.19 8.15 -2.12
N LEU A 318 -5.24 8.24 -1.18
CA LEU A 318 -3.91 8.80 -1.45
C LEU A 318 -3.09 7.93 -2.41
N LEU A 319 -3.18 6.61 -2.30
CA LEU A 319 -2.44 5.69 -3.17
C LEU A 319 -3.03 5.60 -4.59
N THR A 320 -4.35 5.63 -4.73
CA THR A 320 -5.01 5.53 -6.03
C THR A 320 -4.90 6.81 -6.84
N ARG A 321 -4.76 7.97 -6.18
CA ARG A 321 -4.51 9.27 -6.81
C ARG A 321 -3.31 9.24 -7.75
N ASP A 322 -2.20 8.65 -7.32
CA ASP A 322 -0.93 8.61 -8.07
C ASP A 322 -0.72 7.28 -8.81
N SER A 323 -1.58 6.26 -8.58
CA SER A 323 -1.46 4.92 -9.17
C SER A 323 -2.62 4.55 -10.07
N PRO A 324 -2.58 4.93 -11.35
CA PRO A 324 -3.62 4.59 -12.32
C PRO A 324 -3.78 3.07 -12.53
N LYS A 325 -2.78 2.25 -12.18
CA LYS A 325 -2.82 0.79 -12.27
C LYS A 325 -3.70 0.15 -11.21
N ALA A 326 -3.88 0.80 -10.05
CA ALA A 326 -4.71 0.30 -8.96
C ALA A 326 -6.19 0.19 -9.36
N ILE A 327 -6.65 1.08 -10.25
CA ILE A 327 -8.03 1.11 -10.77
C ILE A 327 -8.39 -0.21 -11.47
N PHE A 328 -7.52 -0.72 -12.34
CA PHE A 328 -7.76 -1.98 -13.05
C PHE A 328 -7.86 -3.17 -12.09
N GLN A 329 -7.11 -3.13 -11.00
CA GLN A 329 -7.12 -4.23 -10.04
C GLN A 329 -8.33 -4.21 -9.13
N LEU A 330 -8.84 -3.03 -8.77
CA LEU A 330 -10.10 -2.89 -8.06
C LEU A 330 -11.28 -3.49 -8.85
N MET A 331 -11.19 -3.54 -10.18
CA MET A 331 -12.17 -4.18 -11.06
C MET A 331 -12.00 -5.71 -11.18
N GLY A 332 -10.89 -6.26 -10.69
CA GLY A 332 -10.63 -7.71 -10.67
C GLY A 332 -11.24 -8.44 -9.47
N TYR A 333 -11.83 -7.71 -8.51
CA TYR A 333 -12.47 -8.26 -7.31
C TYR A 333 -13.80 -8.97 -7.64
N PRO A 334 -14.39 -9.74 -6.70
CA PRO A 334 -15.64 -10.43 -6.95
C PRO A 334 -16.81 -9.53 -7.35
N VAL A 335 -17.59 -10.05 -8.30
CA VAL A 335 -18.89 -9.52 -8.70
C VAL A 335 -19.93 -10.56 -8.24
N PRO A 336 -20.97 -10.18 -7.49
CA PRO A 336 -21.30 -8.83 -7.04
C PRO A 336 -20.30 -8.28 -5.98
N ALA A 337 -20.01 -6.98 -6.05
CA ALA A 337 -19.21 -6.30 -5.04
C ALA A 337 -19.89 -6.33 -3.66
N ASP A 338 -19.14 -6.70 -2.62
CA ASP A 338 -19.61 -6.59 -1.23
C ASP A 338 -19.56 -5.14 -0.73
N ASN A 339 -20.16 -4.90 0.45
CA ASN A 339 -20.19 -3.57 1.06
C ASN A 339 -18.79 -2.99 1.30
N THR A 340 -17.80 -3.84 1.59
CA THR A 340 -16.41 -3.41 1.83
C THR A 340 -15.76 -2.90 0.56
N LEU A 341 -15.95 -3.60 -0.56
CA LEU A 341 -15.44 -3.25 -1.87
C LEU A 341 -16.08 -1.95 -2.38
N VAL A 342 -17.39 -1.78 -2.16
CA VAL A 342 -18.10 -0.52 -2.48
C VAL A 342 -17.49 0.66 -1.70
N LEU A 343 -17.16 0.50 -0.41
CA LEU A 343 -16.47 1.54 0.37
C LEU A 343 -15.08 1.87 -0.18
N ILE A 344 -14.31 0.85 -0.57
CA ILE A 344 -12.98 1.04 -1.17
C ILE A 344 -13.10 1.77 -2.50
N TRP A 345 -14.06 1.41 -3.35
CA TRP A 345 -14.32 2.13 -4.59
C TRP A 345 -14.64 3.60 -4.31
N HIS A 346 -15.57 3.89 -3.41
CA HIS A 346 -15.88 5.28 -3.05
C HIS A 346 -14.64 6.06 -2.61
N ALA A 347 -13.77 5.47 -1.78
CA ALA A 347 -12.53 6.11 -1.34
C ALA A 347 -11.50 6.26 -2.47
N ALA A 348 -11.33 5.24 -3.32
CA ALA A 348 -10.38 5.24 -4.42
C ALA A 348 -10.70 6.30 -5.49
N TYR A 349 -11.98 6.61 -5.63
CA TYR A 349 -12.51 7.38 -6.73
C TYR A 349 -13.10 8.73 -6.31
N SER A 350 -13.11 9.08 -5.02
CA SER A 350 -13.81 10.28 -4.52
C SER A 350 -13.26 11.62 -5.02
N GLU A 351 -11.97 11.69 -5.37
CA GLU A 351 -11.31 12.95 -5.72
C GLU A 351 -11.68 13.47 -7.12
N SER A 352 -12.03 14.77 -7.21
CA SER A 352 -12.42 15.42 -8.47
C SER A 352 -11.26 15.57 -9.46
N SER A 353 -10.03 15.70 -8.97
CA SER A 353 -8.80 15.79 -9.78
C SER A 353 -8.55 14.55 -10.64
N VAL A 354 -9.00 13.38 -10.17
CA VAL A 354 -8.77 12.09 -10.82
C VAL A 354 -10.00 11.61 -11.60
N ALA A 355 -11.18 12.23 -11.40
CA ALA A 355 -12.46 11.79 -11.96
C ALA A 355 -12.43 11.54 -13.48
N LEU A 356 -11.81 12.44 -14.25
CA LEU A 356 -11.67 12.28 -15.71
C LEU A 356 -10.82 11.05 -16.08
N HIS A 357 -9.71 10.84 -15.38
CA HIS A 357 -8.79 9.73 -15.62
C HIS A 357 -9.40 8.39 -15.21
N VAL A 358 -10.10 8.36 -14.07
CA VAL A 358 -10.84 7.19 -13.59
C VAL A 358 -11.90 6.80 -14.61
N LEU A 359 -12.75 7.75 -15.02
CA LEU A 359 -13.86 7.48 -15.93
C LEU A 359 -13.37 7.03 -17.31
N LYS A 360 -12.29 7.62 -17.84
CA LYS A 360 -11.65 7.18 -19.09
C LYS A 360 -11.16 5.73 -19.02
N LYS A 361 -10.63 5.29 -17.86
CA LYS A 361 -10.17 3.91 -17.66
C LYS A 361 -11.33 2.94 -17.49
N ILE A 362 -12.34 3.30 -16.71
CA ILE A 362 -13.56 2.50 -16.56
C ILE A 362 -14.21 2.31 -17.93
N LEU A 363 -14.29 3.38 -18.74
CA LEU A 363 -14.79 3.31 -20.12
C LEU A 363 -13.96 2.36 -20.99
N LEU A 364 -12.64 2.32 -20.83
CA LEU A 364 -11.79 1.36 -21.55
C LEU A 364 -12.12 -0.10 -21.17
N ILE A 365 -12.34 -0.37 -19.89
CA ILE A 365 -12.75 -1.69 -19.38
C ILE A 365 -14.16 -2.04 -19.89
N LEU A 366 -15.08 -1.07 -19.87
CA LEU A 366 -16.47 -1.22 -20.28
C LEU A 366 -16.64 -1.53 -21.78
N LYS A 367 -15.66 -1.19 -22.63
CA LYS A 367 -15.67 -1.55 -24.06
C LYS A 367 -15.25 -3.02 -24.32
N GLY A 368 -14.78 -3.74 -23.31
CA GLY A 368 -14.46 -5.16 -23.40
C GLY A 368 -15.72 -6.04 -23.39
N LYS A 369 -15.68 -7.20 -24.04
CA LYS A 369 -16.78 -8.18 -23.99
C LYS A 369 -16.61 -9.07 -22.76
N PRO A 370 -17.55 -9.09 -21.80
CA PRO A 370 -17.49 -10.01 -20.67
C PRO A 370 -17.62 -11.44 -21.19
N GLY A 371 -16.98 -12.43 -20.58
CA GLY A 371 -17.04 -13.79 -21.12
C GLY A 371 -15.76 -14.30 -21.78
N LYS A 372 -14.96 -13.40 -22.37
CA LYS A 372 -13.82 -13.80 -23.20
C LYS A 372 -12.58 -14.11 -22.34
N MET A 373 -11.94 -15.26 -22.59
CA MET A 373 -10.57 -15.48 -22.13
C MET A 373 -9.65 -14.53 -22.89
N HIS A 374 -8.94 -13.65 -22.19
CA HIS A 374 -7.98 -12.76 -22.81
C HIS A 374 -6.66 -13.51 -23.01
N GLU A 375 -6.38 -13.98 -24.23
CA GLU A 375 -5.03 -14.38 -24.65
C GLU A 375 -4.25 -13.14 -25.13
N SER A 376 -3.08 -12.91 -24.53
CA SER A 376 -2.13 -11.79 -24.72
C SER A 376 -2.58 -10.45 -24.09
N LEU A 377 -1.80 -9.70 -23.31
CA LEU A 377 -0.36 -9.44 -23.33
C LEU A 377 0.16 -9.23 -21.89
N LEU A 378 1.26 -9.93 -21.57
CA LEU A 378 2.27 -9.58 -20.57
C LEU A 378 1.80 -9.43 -19.10
N ASP A 379 1.56 -10.54 -18.41
CA ASP A 379 2.17 -10.82 -17.09
C ASP A 379 1.72 -12.20 -16.56
N LYS A 380 2.53 -13.23 -16.82
CA LYS A 380 2.48 -14.51 -16.11
C LYS A 380 2.97 -14.29 -14.67
N ARG A 381 2.14 -13.72 -13.81
CA ARG A 381 2.19 -13.79 -12.34
C ARG A 381 1.01 -13.00 -11.74
N ARG A 382 -0.22 -13.46 -11.94
CA ARG A 382 -1.33 -13.07 -11.07
C ARG A 382 -2.10 -14.30 -10.63
N PHE A 383 -2.35 -14.33 -9.33
CA PHE A 383 -2.97 -15.35 -8.52
C PHE A 383 -4.14 -16.02 -9.24
N SER A 384 -4.04 -17.35 -9.38
CA SER A 384 -5.03 -18.27 -9.95
C SER A 384 -6.41 -18.08 -9.29
N LEU A 385 -7.56 -18.25 -9.95
CA LEU A 385 -8.08 -19.48 -10.57
C LEU A 385 -9.35 -19.08 -11.36
N HIS A 386 -9.62 -19.66 -12.53
CA HIS A 386 -10.89 -19.62 -13.27
C HIS A 386 -11.76 -18.33 -13.21
N ARG A 387 -11.45 -17.32 -14.03
CA ARG A 387 -12.43 -16.26 -14.32
C ARG A 387 -12.43 -15.87 -15.79
N THR A 388 -13.47 -16.29 -16.48
CA THR A 388 -14.19 -15.47 -17.45
C THR A 388 -13.99 -13.97 -17.12
N ASP A 389 -13.55 -13.15 -18.07
CA ASP A 389 -13.32 -11.72 -17.80
C ASP A 389 -14.65 -11.04 -17.41
N MET A 390 -14.84 -10.81 -16.11
CA MET A 390 -16.02 -10.12 -15.54
C MET A 390 -15.72 -8.65 -15.23
N MET A 391 -14.55 -8.14 -15.64
CA MET A 391 -14.19 -6.73 -15.41
C MET A 391 -15.20 -5.74 -16.03
N PRO A 392 -15.79 -5.97 -17.22
CA PRO A 392 -16.82 -5.09 -17.77
C PRO A 392 -18.09 -5.02 -16.90
N VAL A 393 -18.45 -6.14 -16.25
CA VAL A 393 -19.58 -6.20 -15.31
C VAL A 393 -19.25 -5.46 -14.01
N ALA A 394 -18.03 -5.65 -13.48
CA ALA A 394 -17.54 -4.90 -12.31
C ALA A 394 -17.48 -3.39 -12.60
N ALA A 395 -17.04 -3.00 -13.80
CA ALA A 395 -17.00 -1.60 -14.25
C ALA A 395 -18.42 -1.00 -14.30
N SER A 396 -19.40 -1.75 -14.81
CA SER A 396 -20.81 -1.33 -14.78
C SER A 396 -21.31 -1.14 -13.35
N GLN A 397 -20.99 -2.06 -12.44
CA GLN A 397 -21.36 -1.95 -11.03
C GLN A 397 -20.70 -0.72 -10.38
N ALA A 398 -19.42 -0.46 -10.65
CA ALA A 398 -18.72 0.72 -10.16
C ALA A 398 -19.34 2.03 -10.69
N LEU A 399 -19.80 2.08 -11.95
CA LEU A 399 -20.49 3.26 -12.47
C LEU A 399 -21.78 3.59 -11.71
N CYS A 400 -22.50 2.59 -11.21
CA CYS A 400 -23.69 2.81 -10.39
C CYS A 400 -23.38 3.64 -9.13
N THR A 401 -22.17 3.51 -8.58
CA THR A 401 -21.76 4.21 -7.36
C THR A 401 -21.01 5.52 -7.64
N LEU A 402 -20.37 5.63 -8.79
CA LEU A 402 -19.52 6.77 -9.16
C LEU A 402 -20.25 7.92 -9.83
N LEU A 403 -21.12 7.61 -10.78
CA LEU A 403 -21.84 8.62 -11.56
C LEU A 403 -22.68 9.60 -10.69
N PRO A 404 -23.29 9.18 -9.56
CA PRO A 404 -24.00 10.08 -8.65
C PRO A 404 -23.12 11.09 -7.92
N LEU A 405 -21.80 10.87 -7.85
CA LEU A 405 -20.91 11.72 -7.08
C LEU A 405 -20.77 13.10 -7.73
N GLY A 406 -20.93 14.15 -6.92
CA GLY A 406 -20.82 15.55 -7.39
C GLY A 406 -19.47 15.86 -8.06
N SER A 407 -18.40 15.18 -7.66
CA SER A 407 -17.06 15.30 -8.25
C SER A 407 -16.97 14.82 -9.70
N TYR A 408 -17.90 13.96 -10.15
CA TYR A 408 -17.90 13.37 -11.49
C TYR A 408 -18.75 14.15 -12.49
N LYS A 409 -19.58 15.11 -12.06
CA LYS A 409 -20.53 15.83 -12.95
C LYS A 409 -19.90 16.34 -14.26
N LYS A 410 -18.73 16.98 -14.19
CA LYS A 410 -18.01 17.49 -15.37
C LYS A 410 -17.51 16.37 -16.27
N ALA A 411 -16.91 15.33 -15.68
CA ALA A 411 -16.37 14.19 -16.42
C ALA A 411 -17.50 13.37 -17.08
N VAL A 412 -18.65 13.24 -16.41
CA VAL A 412 -19.85 12.57 -16.94
C VAL A 412 -20.40 13.32 -18.14
N ALA A 413 -20.54 14.65 -18.05
CA ALA A 413 -20.99 15.45 -19.20
C ALA A 413 -20.06 15.29 -20.41
N GLN A 414 -18.74 15.26 -20.19
CA GLN A 414 -17.75 15.11 -21.26
C GLN A 414 -17.74 13.71 -21.89
N PHE A 415 -17.92 12.66 -21.08
CA PHE A 415 -17.90 11.27 -21.54
C PHE A 415 -19.30 10.68 -21.79
N PHE A 416 -20.35 11.50 -21.76
CA PHE A 416 -21.73 11.03 -21.83
C PHE A 416 -22.01 10.16 -23.06
N PRO A 417 -21.67 10.59 -24.30
CA PRO A 417 -21.90 9.75 -25.49
C PRO A 417 -21.20 8.40 -25.41
N GLN A 418 -19.96 8.37 -24.93
CA GLN A 418 -19.17 7.15 -24.86
C GLN A 418 -19.69 6.20 -23.77
N LEU A 419 -20.11 6.75 -22.63
CA LEU A 419 -20.70 5.97 -21.54
C LEU A 419 -22.05 5.40 -21.94
N LEU A 420 -22.91 6.21 -22.59
CA LEU A 420 -24.20 5.77 -23.10
C LEU A 420 -24.01 4.56 -24.03
N MET A 421 -23.18 4.71 -25.06
CA MET A 421 -22.93 3.64 -26.03
C MET A 421 -22.31 2.40 -25.39
N ALA A 422 -21.29 2.56 -24.54
CA ALA A 422 -20.64 1.42 -23.90
C ALA A 422 -21.58 0.67 -22.95
N LEU A 423 -22.45 1.36 -22.20
CA LEU A 423 -23.45 0.73 -21.34
C LEU A 423 -24.54 0.01 -22.15
N MET A 424 -24.96 0.57 -23.29
CA MET A 424 -25.88 -0.09 -24.22
C MET A 424 -25.30 -1.38 -24.81
N VAL A 425 -24.01 -1.39 -25.14
CA VAL A 425 -23.29 -2.60 -25.58
C VAL A 425 -23.20 -3.62 -24.44
N GLN A 426 -22.90 -3.19 -23.21
CA GLN A 426 -22.85 -4.10 -22.06
C GLN A 426 -24.22 -4.68 -21.71
N LEU A 427 -25.30 -3.93 -21.90
CA LEU A 427 -26.66 -4.44 -21.78
C LEU A 427 -26.89 -5.61 -22.73
N PHE A 428 -26.47 -5.48 -23.99
CA PHE A 428 -26.55 -6.55 -24.98
C PHE A 428 -25.78 -7.81 -24.51
N TYR A 429 -24.56 -7.63 -24.00
CA TYR A 429 -23.73 -8.76 -23.52
C TYR A 429 -24.24 -9.44 -22.25
N ILE A 430 -24.79 -8.69 -21.30
CA ILE A 430 -25.31 -9.28 -20.05
C ILE A 430 -26.56 -10.10 -20.33
N SER A 431 -27.38 -9.72 -21.31
CA SER A 431 -28.52 -10.53 -21.74
C SER A 431 -28.10 -11.89 -22.30
N ASP A 432 -26.98 -11.96 -23.02
CA ASP A 432 -26.39 -13.24 -23.44
C ASP A 432 -25.82 -14.05 -22.27
N LEU A 433 -25.22 -13.40 -21.27
CA LEU A 433 -24.65 -14.07 -20.10
C LEU A 433 -25.70 -14.56 -19.10
N ARG A 434 -26.83 -13.87 -18.96
CA ARG A 434 -27.94 -14.28 -18.09
C ARG A 434 -28.53 -15.63 -18.51
N LYS A 435 -28.37 -16.03 -19.78
CA LYS A 435 -28.69 -17.38 -20.28
C LYS A 435 -27.97 -18.50 -19.50
N MET A 436 -26.83 -18.19 -18.86
CA MET A 436 -26.00 -19.14 -18.12
C MET A 436 -26.16 -19.05 -16.59
N ALA A 437 -26.78 -17.98 -16.06
CA ALA A 437 -26.96 -17.74 -14.63
C ALA A 437 -28.16 -16.79 -14.39
N GLU A 438 -29.33 -17.35 -14.06
CA GLU A 438 -30.62 -16.64 -14.01
C GLU A 438 -30.67 -15.52 -12.93
N ASP A 439 -29.87 -15.61 -11.86
CA ASP A 439 -29.90 -14.66 -10.73
C ASP A 439 -28.89 -13.50 -10.82
N MET A 440 -28.22 -13.29 -11.97
CA MET A 440 -27.19 -12.26 -12.06
C MET A 440 -27.79 -10.83 -12.16
N PRO A 441 -27.47 -9.90 -11.23
CA PRO A 441 -27.95 -8.52 -11.30
C PRO A 441 -27.42 -7.78 -12.55
N CYS A 442 -28.30 -7.05 -13.23
CA CYS A 442 -27.95 -6.28 -14.43
C CYS A 442 -27.36 -4.91 -14.06
N TYR A 443 -26.07 -4.88 -13.77
CA TYR A 443 -25.39 -3.64 -13.40
C TYR A 443 -25.30 -2.63 -14.56
N ALA A 444 -25.28 -3.07 -15.82
CA ALA A 444 -25.28 -2.17 -16.97
C ALA A 444 -26.60 -1.37 -17.06
N GLN A 445 -27.74 -2.02 -16.79
CA GLN A 445 -29.04 -1.36 -16.71
C GLN A 445 -29.05 -0.31 -15.59
N ASN A 446 -28.63 -0.69 -14.40
CA ASN A 446 -28.59 0.21 -13.24
C ASN A 446 -27.67 1.41 -13.51
N ALA A 447 -26.49 1.18 -14.09
CA ALA A 447 -25.56 2.23 -14.44
C ALA A 447 -26.13 3.18 -15.50
N LEU A 448 -26.89 2.66 -16.47
CA LEU A 448 -27.54 3.48 -17.50
C LEU A 448 -28.64 4.35 -16.91
N GLN A 449 -29.49 3.80 -16.03
CA GLN A 449 -30.50 4.59 -15.31
C GLN A 449 -29.85 5.70 -14.48
N VAL A 450 -28.75 5.38 -13.79
CA VAL A 450 -27.99 6.36 -13.01
C VAL A 450 -27.38 7.43 -13.94
N LEU A 451 -26.81 7.05 -15.08
CA LEU A 451 -26.26 7.99 -16.07
C LEU A 451 -27.31 9.00 -16.53
N LEU A 452 -28.51 8.53 -16.88
CA LEU A 452 -29.63 9.39 -17.27
C LEU A 452 -30.01 10.35 -16.13
N ASN A 453 -30.15 9.84 -14.92
CA ASN A 453 -30.54 10.64 -13.75
C ASN A 453 -29.51 11.72 -13.42
N CYS A 454 -28.21 11.41 -13.51
CA CYS A 454 -27.12 12.32 -13.17
C CYS A 454 -26.81 13.35 -14.28
N SER A 455 -27.21 13.08 -15.53
CA SER A 455 -27.11 14.01 -16.67
C SER A 455 -28.30 14.95 -16.83
N GLY A 456 -29.27 14.94 -15.89
CA GLY A 456 -30.47 15.77 -15.96
C GLY A 456 -31.63 15.15 -16.77
N LEU A 457 -31.54 13.86 -17.12
CA LEU A 457 -32.52 13.12 -17.93
C LEU A 457 -33.41 12.21 -17.09
N GLN A 458 -33.77 12.65 -15.89
CA GLN A 458 -34.63 11.90 -14.97
C GLN A 458 -36.00 11.61 -15.60
N GLN A 459 -36.57 12.54 -16.36
CA GLN A 459 -37.84 12.34 -17.07
C GLN A 459 -37.75 11.24 -18.14
N VAL A 460 -36.64 11.17 -18.87
CA VAL A 460 -36.39 10.09 -19.85
C VAL A 460 -36.41 8.73 -19.14
N ASN A 461 -35.73 8.60 -18.00
CA ASN A 461 -35.71 7.36 -17.22
C ASN A 461 -37.12 6.97 -16.71
N ILE A 462 -37.91 7.94 -16.24
CA ILE A 462 -39.31 7.69 -15.81
C ILE A 462 -40.16 7.18 -16.98
N VAL A 463 -40.05 7.79 -18.17
CA VAL A 463 -40.80 7.37 -19.35
C VAL A 463 -40.37 5.99 -19.82
N LEU A 464 -39.07 5.69 -19.86
CA LEU A 464 -38.56 4.36 -20.22
C LEU A 464 -39.06 3.27 -19.26
N THR A 465 -39.11 3.58 -17.96
CA THR A 465 -39.64 2.68 -16.94
C THR A 465 -41.14 2.44 -17.13
N LYS A 466 -41.93 3.48 -17.43
CA LYS A 466 -43.37 3.35 -17.74
C LYS A 466 -43.63 2.53 -19.01
N LYS A 467 -42.74 2.63 -20.01
CA LYS A 467 -42.81 1.85 -21.26
C LYS A 467 -42.32 0.40 -21.08
N ASN A 468 -41.97 -0.04 -19.87
CA ASN A 468 -41.40 -1.37 -19.59
C ASN A 468 -40.12 -1.70 -20.40
N CYS A 469 -39.40 -0.69 -20.90
CA CYS A 469 -38.23 -0.86 -21.76
C CYS A 469 -37.15 -1.76 -21.14
N TRP A 470 -36.96 -1.67 -19.81
CA TRP A 470 -35.97 -2.46 -19.10
C TRP A 470 -36.23 -3.97 -19.12
N ASN A 471 -37.50 -4.39 -19.20
CA ASN A 471 -37.87 -5.80 -19.28
C ASN A 471 -37.62 -6.36 -20.69
N GLU A 472 -37.64 -5.52 -21.72
CA GLU A 472 -37.40 -5.91 -23.11
C GLU A 472 -35.96 -6.39 -23.34
N PHE A 473 -35.00 -5.86 -22.58
CA PHE A 473 -33.61 -6.36 -22.61
C PHE A 473 -33.45 -7.76 -22.03
N SER A 474 -34.44 -8.27 -21.29
CA SER A 474 -34.43 -9.66 -20.81
C SER A 474 -34.87 -10.66 -21.87
N ASN A 475 -35.36 -10.21 -23.04
CA ASN A 475 -35.83 -11.06 -24.14
C ASN A 475 -35.05 -10.77 -25.43
N GLU A 476 -34.40 -11.80 -25.99
CA GLU A 476 -33.53 -11.71 -27.17
C GLU A 476 -34.20 -11.09 -28.41
N LEU A 477 -35.50 -11.33 -28.60
CA LEU A 477 -36.25 -10.77 -29.74
C LEU A 477 -36.56 -9.28 -29.59
N LEU A 478 -36.51 -8.75 -28.36
CA LEU A 478 -36.92 -7.38 -28.03
C LEU A 478 -35.75 -6.47 -27.69
N GLN A 479 -34.51 -6.96 -27.67
CA GLN A 479 -33.33 -6.14 -27.35
C GLN A 479 -33.15 -4.95 -28.30
N HIS A 480 -33.37 -5.16 -29.59
CA HIS A 480 -33.35 -4.08 -30.59
C HIS A 480 -34.48 -3.08 -30.39
N HIS A 481 -35.65 -3.55 -29.95
CA HIS A 481 -36.78 -2.69 -29.60
C HIS A 481 -36.49 -1.82 -28.38
N GLY A 482 -35.84 -2.39 -27.35
CA GLY A 482 -35.38 -1.63 -26.19
C GLY A 482 -34.39 -0.53 -26.55
N ILE A 483 -33.44 -0.81 -27.46
CA ILE A 483 -32.50 0.19 -27.99
C ILE A 483 -33.25 1.31 -28.71
N TYR A 484 -34.21 0.94 -29.57
CA TYR A 484 -35.07 1.88 -30.28
C TYR A 484 -35.86 2.78 -29.31
N LEU A 485 -36.47 2.21 -28.26
CA LEU A 485 -37.21 2.97 -27.27
C LEU A 485 -36.32 4.00 -26.54
N ILE A 486 -35.07 3.64 -26.25
CA ILE A 486 -34.10 4.55 -25.66
C ILE A 486 -33.74 5.67 -26.63
N ALA A 487 -33.39 5.34 -27.88
CA ALA A 487 -33.06 6.34 -28.90
C ALA A 487 -34.20 7.33 -29.12
N LYS A 488 -35.43 6.81 -29.29
CA LYS A 488 -36.65 7.61 -29.47
C LYS A 488 -36.98 8.48 -28.26
N THR A 489 -36.92 7.91 -27.06
CA THR A 489 -37.24 8.70 -25.86
C THR A 489 -36.16 9.76 -25.58
N LEU A 490 -34.90 9.52 -25.99
CA LEU A 490 -33.86 10.55 -25.93
C LEU A 490 -34.07 11.65 -26.98
N SER A 491 -34.48 11.33 -28.22
CA SER A 491 -34.80 12.32 -29.24
C SER A 491 -35.98 13.20 -28.85
N ASP A 492 -37.02 12.60 -28.26
CA ASP A 492 -38.23 13.30 -27.84
C ASP A 492 -37.95 14.36 -26.74
N PHE A 493 -36.87 14.19 -25.97
CA PHE A 493 -36.57 15.00 -24.79
C PHE A 493 -35.43 16.02 -24.95
N ASN A 494 -34.99 16.33 -26.18
CA ASN A 494 -34.02 17.40 -26.51
C ASN A 494 -32.90 17.58 -25.45
N PHE A 495 -32.12 16.52 -25.23
CA PHE A 495 -31.15 16.52 -24.14
C PHE A 495 -29.91 17.37 -24.43
N PRO A 496 -29.23 17.91 -23.39
CA PRO A 496 -28.13 18.86 -23.56
C PRO A 496 -26.92 18.31 -24.33
N GLN A 497 -26.63 17.01 -24.20
CA GLN A 497 -25.47 16.34 -24.83
C GLN A 497 -25.80 15.75 -26.22
N PHE A 498 -26.92 16.13 -26.82
CA PHE A 498 -27.41 15.56 -28.08
C PHE A 498 -26.47 15.83 -29.26
N PRO A 499 -25.94 17.05 -29.49
CA PRO A 499 -24.99 17.30 -30.58
C PRO A 499 -23.71 16.47 -30.47
N GLU A 500 -23.17 16.33 -29.26
CA GLU A 500 -21.96 15.53 -28.99
C GLU A 500 -22.23 14.04 -29.19
N THR A 501 -23.43 13.59 -28.83
CA THR A 501 -23.86 12.20 -29.03
C THR A 501 -23.99 11.87 -30.51
N LEU A 502 -24.60 12.75 -31.29
CA LEU A 502 -24.70 12.59 -32.75
C LEU A 502 -23.33 12.60 -33.43
N HIS A 503 -22.45 13.53 -33.05
CA HIS A 503 -21.10 13.59 -33.58
C HIS A 503 -20.31 12.30 -33.28
N TYR A 504 -20.45 11.78 -32.06
CA TYR A 504 -19.79 10.53 -31.67
C TYR A 504 -20.33 9.31 -32.44
N LEU A 505 -21.64 9.22 -32.64
CA LEU A 505 -22.27 8.15 -33.42
C LEU A 505 -21.83 8.18 -34.89
N TYR A 506 -21.79 9.36 -35.51
CA TYR A 506 -21.29 9.52 -36.87
C TYR A 506 -19.81 9.16 -37.00
N LYS A 507 -19.01 9.55 -36.00
CA LYS A 507 -17.62 9.13 -35.92
C LYS A 507 -17.49 7.60 -35.90
N LEU A 508 -18.30 6.91 -35.11
CA LEU A 508 -18.31 5.44 -35.06
C LEU A 508 -18.77 4.81 -36.39
N SER A 509 -19.73 5.40 -37.09
CA SER A 509 -20.17 4.88 -38.39
C SER A 509 -19.10 5.04 -39.47
N VAL A 510 -18.28 6.09 -39.42
CA VAL A 510 -17.20 6.35 -40.39
C VAL A 510 -15.93 5.56 -40.07
N GLU A 511 -15.53 5.48 -38.79
CA GLU A 511 -14.32 4.74 -38.37
C GLU A 511 -14.50 3.22 -38.41
N GLY A 512 -15.75 2.74 -38.51
CA GLY A 512 -16.10 1.33 -38.41
C GLY A 512 -16.28 0.91 -36.94
N PRO A 513 -17.47 0.40 -36.54
CA PRO A 513 -17.69 -0.09 -35.19
C PRO A 513 -16.78 -1.28 -34.88
N ARG A 514 -16.27 -1.38 -33.64
CA ARG A 514 -15.30 -2.43 -33.27
C ARG A 514 -15.95 -3.80 -33.15
N GLN A 515 -17.26 -3.82 -32.95
CA GLN A 515 -18.07 -4.98 -32.62
C GLN A 515 -19.40 -4.89 -33.39
N SER A 516 -19.99 -6.04 -33.73
CA SER A 516 -21.28 -6.10 -34.43
C SER A 516 -22.39 -5.44 -33.61
N GLU A 517 -22.34 -5.56 -32.28
CA GLU A 517 -23.30 -4.95 -31.36
C GLU A 517 -23.23 -3.41 -31.38
N GLU A 518 -22.01 -2.84 -31.44
CA GLU A 518 -21.81 -1.38 -31.61
C GLU A 518 -22.40 -0.89 -32.94
N SER A 519 -22.31 -1.69 -34.01
CA SER A 519 -22.88 -1.36 -35.32
C SER A 519 -24.41 -1.25 -35.25
N VAL A 520 -25.06 -2.27 -34.66
CA VAL A 520 -26.52 -2.31 -34.56
C VAL A 520 -27.05 -1.12 -33.75
N ILE A 521 -26.45 -0.82 -32.59
CA ILE A 521 -26.85 0.32 -31.77
C ILE A 521 -26.67 1.63 -32.55
N THR A 522 -25.56 1.79 -33.25
CA THR A 522 -25.27 3.01 -34.03
C THR A 522 -26.28 3.22 -35.15
N VAL A 523 -26.62 2.16 -35.90
CA VAL A 523 -27.61 2.23 -36.97
C VAL A 523 -28.98 2.62 -36.42
N ILE A 524 -29.47 1.95 -35.37
CA ILE A 524 -30.78 2.25 -34.76
C ILE A 524 -30.85 3.71 -34.30
N PHE A 525 -29.82 4.20 -33.62
CA PHE A 525 -29.78 5.60 -33.17
C PHE A 525 -29.75 6.59 -34.34
N LEU A 526 -28.93 6.36 -35.37
CA LEU A 526 -28.85 7.25 -36.53
C LEU A 526 -30.15 7.24 -37.34
N THR A 527 -30.83 6.10 -37.47
CA THR A 527 -32.14 6.01 -38.12
C THR A 527 -33.15 6.87 -37.39
N GLU A 528 -33.35 6.68 -36.08
CA GLU A 528 -34.35 7.44 -35.32
C GLU A 528 -34.05 8.94 -35.27
N VAL A 529 -32.77 9.31 -35.12
CA VAL A 529 -32.41 10.72 -35.02
C VAL A 529 -32.51 11.44 -36.38
N SER A 530 -32.32 10.73 -37.49
CA SER A 530 -32.49 11.30 -38.84
C SER A 530 -33.95 11.66 -39.17
N PHE A 531 -34.90 11.08 -38.44
CA PHE A 531 -36.35 11.31 -38.58
C PHE A 531 -36.92 12.37 -37.64
N ILE A 532 -36.11 13.05 -36.83
CA ILE A 532 -36.60 14.21 -36.05
C ILE A 532 -36.96 15.34 -37.03
N ASP A 533 -38.24 15.68 -37.08
CA ASP A 533 -38.75 16.80 -37.86
C ASP A 533 -38.12 18.12 -37.38
N CYS A 534 -37.42 18.79 -38.29
CA CYS A 534 -36.83 20.11 -38.07
C CYS A 534 -37.93 21.18 -38.03
N GLU A 535 -38.68 21.30 -36.94
CA GLU A 535 -39.66 22.39 -36.77
C GLU A 535 -39.20 23.53 -35.84
N GLN A 536 -37.96 23.51 -35.31
CA GLN A 536 -37.43 24.60 -34.47
C GLN A 536 -36.34 25.42 -35.18
N PRO A 537 -36.49 26.76 -35.30
CA PRO A 537 -35.53 27.63 -35.97
C PRO A 537 -34.34 27.92 -35.05
N GLY A 538 -33.34 27.03 -35.08
CA GLY A 538 -32.09 27.23 -34.34
C GLY A 538 -30.98 26.21 -34.62
N SER A 539 -31.26 25.11 -35.33
CA SER A 539 -30.32 24.01 -35.54
C SER A 539 -29.59 24.05 -36.89
N LEU A 540 -28.79 25.10 -37.13
CA LEU A 540 -27.92 25.18 -38.32
C LEU A 540 -26.93 24.00 -38.45
N SER A 541 -26.66 23.27 -37.36
CA SER A 541 -25.80 22.08 -37.34
C SER A 541 -26.49 20.80 -37.86
N LEU A 542 -27.80 20.65 -37.68
CA LEU A 542 -28.58 19.48 -38.13
C LEU A 542 -28.91 19.54 -39.63
N CYS A 543 -29.18 20.73 -40.17
CA CYS A 543 -29.39 20.91 -41.61
C CYS A 543 -28.13 20.57 -42.43
N LYS A 544 -26.93 20.86 -41.90
CA LYS A 544 -25.66 20.40 -42.51
C LYS A 544 -25.52 18.87 -42.45
N PHE A 545 -26.01 18.23 -41.40
CA PHE A 545 -25.99 16.77 -41.24
C PHE A 545 -26.85 16.05 -42.30
N LYS A 546 -28.05 16.56 -42.58
CA LYS A 546 -28.91 16.05 -43.66
C LYS A 546 -28.27 16.19 -45.05
N SER A 547 -27.49 17.24 -45.31
CA SER A 547 -26.79 17.40 -46.60
C SER A 547 -25.61 16.45 -46.80
N THR A 548 -24.96 15.99 -45.73
CA THR A 548 -23.85 15.02 -45.80
C THR A 548 -24.31 13.56 -45.87
N LEU A 549 -25.54 13.28 -45.46
CA LEU A 549 -26.17 11.95 -45.47
C LEU A 549 -26.91 11.63 -46.78
N GLN A 550 -26.80 12.46 -47.82
CA GLN A 550 -27.27 12.05 -49.15
C GLN A 550 -26.54 10.75 -49.56
N PRO A 551 -27.27 9.69 -49.93
CA PRO A 551 -26.66 8.41 -50.22
C PRO A 551 -25.88 8.51 -51.52
N SER A 552 -24.56 8.31 -51.47
CA SER A 552 -23.83 7.79 -52.61
C SER A 552 -24.34 6.38 -52.90
N PRO A 553 -24.76 6.05 -54.14
CA PRO A 553 -25.28 4.73 -54.45
C PRO A 553 -24.11 3.76 -54.60
N SER A 554 -23.87 2.92 -53.59
CA SER A 554 -23.21 1.60 -53.71
C SER A 554 -22.97 0.98 -52.33
N LEU A 555 -24.03 0.58 -51.64
CA LEU A 555 -23.95 -0.56 -50.71
C LEU A 555 -24.60 -1.72 -51.44
N ASN A 556 -23.76 -2.62 -51.95
CA ASN A 556 -24.13 -3.87 -52.61
C ASN A 556 -24.98 -4.71 -51.64
N ILE A 557 -26.30 -4.60 -51.77
CA ILE A 557 -27.28 -5.52 -51.19
C ILE A 557 -27.50 -6.59 -52.26
N ASP A 558 -26.54 -7.51 -52.40
CA ASP A 558 -26.66 -8.68 -53.30
C ASP A 558 -25.90 -9.90 -52.74
N SER A 559 -26.05 -10.17 -51.44
CA SER A 559 -25.52 -11.40 -50.83
C SER A 559 -26.41 -12.02 -49.75
N TYR A 560 -27.72 -11.76 -49.77
CA TYR A 560 -28.71 -12.43 -48.91
C TYR A 560 -30.00 -12.83 -49.66
N GLN A 561 -29.87 -13.27 -50.92
CA GLN A 561 -30.88 -14.10 -51.58
C GLN A 561 -30.34 -15.52 -51.75
N GLY A 562 -30.42 -16.29 -50.67
CA GLY A 562 -30.01 -17.68 -50.65
C GLY A 562 -30.33 -18.27 -49.29
N LEU A 563 -31.63 -18.38 -48.99
CA LEU A 563 -32.26 -19.31 -48.02
C LEU A 563 -33.74 -18.92 -47.87
N ARG A 564 -34.49 -19.14 -48.96
CA ARG A 564 -35.90 -19.52 -48.89
C ARG A 564 -36.07 -20.76 -49.76
N GLN A 565 -35.91 -21.91 -49.12
CA GLN A 565 -36.67 -23.14 -49.34
C GLN A 565 -36.47 -24.02 -48.10
#